data_AF-A0A2A8PZ44-F1
#
_entry.id   AF-A0A2A8PZ44-F1
#
_cell.length_a   1.000
_cell.length_b   1.000
_cell.length_c   1.000
_cell.angle_alpha   90.00
_cell.angle_beta   90.00
_cell.angle_gamma   90.00
#
_symmetry.space_group_name_H-M   'P 1'
#
loop_
_entity.id
_entity.type
_entity.pdbx_description
1 polymer ?
#
loop_
_entity_poly.entity_id
_entity_poly.type
_entity_poly.pdbx_seq_one_letter_code
_entity_poly.pdbx_strand_id
1 'polypeptide(L)'
;MIKWQPFASMSEQFAVIKEMIQEQPKVSRLILTQDAKGMIENKLLTSFLGEGEVLLTYYKDGYLYKNYITVVDINPINETVICTDAFCNERIFKFVDVIEVN
;
A
#
# COMPACT_ATOMS: atom_id res chain seq x y z
N MET A 1 -36.21 -8.25 35.74
CA MET A 1 -35.13 -9.17 35.31
C MET A 1 -34.42 -8.54 34.13
N ILE A 2 -33.20 -8.04 34.33
CA ILE A 2 -32.39 -7.42 33.27
C ILE A 2 -31.64 -8.55 32.57
N LYS A 3 -32.07 -8.91 31.35
CA LYS A 3 -31.37 -9.87 30.51
C LYS A 3 -30.09 -9.20 30.00
N TRP A 4 -28.98 -9.45 30.67
CA TRP A 4 -27.65 -9.09 30.16
C TRP A 4 -27.39 -9.86 28.87
N GLN A 5 -27.20 -9.15 27.76
CA GLN A 5 -26.77 -9.73 26.48
C GLN A 5 -25.33 -9.30 26.19
N PRO A 6 -24.32 -10.10 26.58
CA PRO A 6 -22.91 -9.73 26.47
C PRO A 6 -22.40 -9.61 25.02
N PHE A 7 -23.17 -10.11 24.05
CA PHE A 7 -22.79 -10.12 22.63
C PHE A 7 -23.34 -8.95 21.81
N ALA A 8 -24.31 -8.18 22.33
CA ALA A 8 -24.85 -7.01 21.62
C ALA A 8 -23.81 -5.88 21.51
N SER A 9 -23.03 -5.67 22.58
CA SER A 9 -21.96 -4.67 22.62
C SER A 9 -20.79 -5.00 21.69
N MET A 10 -20.57 -6.28 21.36
CA MET A 10 -19.50 -6.69 20.45
C MET A 10 -19.85 -6.30 19.00
N SER A 11 -21.11 -6.51 18.57
CA SER A 11 -21.57 -6.07 17.24
C SER A 11 -21.55 -4.55 17.08
N GLU A 12 -21.93 -3.81 18.12
CA GLU A 12 -21.84 -2.34 18.15
C GLU A 12 -20.38 -1.86 18.09
N GLN A 13 -19.46 -2.47 18.84
CA GLN A 13 -18.03 -2.15 18.74
C GLN A 13 -17.47 -2.41 17.34
N PHE A 14 -17.87 -3.49 16.68
CA PHE A 14 -17.47 -3.76 15.30
C PHE A 14 -18.02 -2.72 14.30
N ALA A 15 -19.26 -2.27 14.49
CA ALA A 15 -19.84 -1.20 13.66
C ALA A 15 -19.09 0.12 13.85
N VAL A 16 -18.77 0.47 15.10
CA VAL A 16 -17.99 1.67 15.44
C VAL A 16 -16.58 1.62 14.86
N ILE A 17 -15.87 0.49 14.97
CA ILE A 17 -14.54 0.33 14.35
C ILE A 17 -14.63 0.47 12.82
N LYS A 18 -15.69 -0.07 12.20
CA LYS A 18 -15.88 0.03 10.75
C LYS A 18 -16.17 1.47 10.31
N GLU A 19 -16.96 2.22 11.06
CA GLU A 19 -17.17 3.66 10.83
C GLU A 19 -15.86 4.44 11.01
N MET A 20 -15.10 4.18 12.08
CA MET A 20 -13.81 4.84 12.31
C MET A 20 -12.77 4.55 11.21
N ILE A 21 -12.80 3.35 10.60
CA ILE A 21 -11.97 3.01 9.43
C ILE A 21 -12.46 3.74 8.17
N GLN A 22 -13.79 3.90 8.01
CA GLN A 22 -14.39 4.61 6.87
C GLN A 22 -14.24 6.13 6.95
N GLU A 23 -14.13 6.71 8.14
CA GLU A 23 -13.95 8.15 8.39
C GLU A 23 -12.52 8.65 8.17
N GLN A 24 -11.54 7.76 7.98
CA GLN A 24 -10.23 8.19 7.51
C GLN A 24 -10.38 8.87 6.14
N PRO A 25 -9.82 10.08 5.95
CA PRO A 25 -10.02 10.83 4.73
C PRO A 25 -9.49 10.02 3.55
N LYS A 26 -10.41 9.58 2.67
CA LYS A 26 -10.06 8.98 1.40
C LYS A 26 -9.22 9.99 0.63
N VAL A 27 -7.93 9.73 0.52
CA VAL A 27 -7.01 10.62 -0.17
C VAL A 27 -7.38 10.54 -1.65
N SER A 28 -7.70 11.67 -2.29
CA SER A 28 -7.91 11.69 -3.73
C SER A 28 -6.63 11.20 -4.41
N ARG A 29 -6.75 10.19 -5.30
CA ARG A 29 -5.60 9.62 -6.03
C ARG A 29 -4.72 10.74 -6.58
N LEU A 30 -3.47 10.78 -6.12
CA LEU A 30 -2.54 11.80 -6.55
C LEU A 30 -2.16 11.55 -8.01
N ILE A 31 -2.33 12.56 -8.87
CA ILE A 31 -1.78 12.51 -10.23
C ILE A 31 -0.31 12.91 -10.11
N LEU A 32 0.60 11.95 -10.31
CA LEU A 32 2.03 12.22 -10.29
C LEU A 32 2.45 12.95 -11.57
N THR A 33 3.28 13.98 -11.43
CA THR A 33 3.98 14.62 -12.55
C THR A 33 4.94 13.63 -13.20
N GLN A 34 5.18 13.75 -14.50
CA GLN A 34 6.07 12.86 -15.25
C GLN A 34 7.50 12.81 -14.69
N ASP A 35 7.99 13.94 -14.15
CA ASP A 35 9.28 14.03 -13.46
C ASP A 35 9.31 13.15 -12.18
N ALA A 36 8.28 13.26 -11.35
CA ALA A 36 8.14 12.44 -10.14
C ALA A 36 8.04 10.95 -10.45
N LYS A 37 7.35 10.58 -11.55
CA LYS A 37 7.31 9.18 -12.02
C LYS A 37 8.70 8.68 -12.39
N GLY A 38 9.49 9.48 -13.12
CA GLY A 38 10.86 9.12 -13.48
C GLY A 38 11.79 8.96 -12.28
N MET A 39 11.62 9.79 -11.24
CA MET A 39 12.37 9.63 -9.97
C MET A 39 12.05 8.30 -9.28
N ILE A 40 10.77 7.91 -9.24
CA ILE A 40 10.32 6.65 -8.64
C ILE A 40 10.88 5.45 -9.42
N GLU A 41 10.82 5.49 -10.75
CA GLU A 41 11.40 4.46 -11.62
C GLU A 41 12.90 4.29 -11.38
N ASN A 42 13.64 5.40 -11.32
CA ASN A 42 15.09 5.38 -11.07
C ASN A 42 15.43 4.77 -9.70
N LYS A 43 14.67 5.15 -8.66
CA LYS A 43 14.85 4.56 -7.33
C LYS A 43 14.59 3.06 -7.32
N LEU A 44 13.48 2.61 -7.91
CA LEU A 44 13.16 1.17 -7.99
C LEU A 44 14.23 0.37 -8.74
N LEU A 45 14.76 0.92 -9.84
CA LEU A 45 15.88 0.32 -10.57
C LEU A 45 17.14 0.22 -9.72
N THR A 46 17.44 1.27 -8.94
CA THR A 46 18.59 1.27 -8.04
C THR A 46 18.44 0.22 -6.93
N SER A 47 17.24 0.10 -6.35
CA SER A 47 16.92 -0.92 -5.36
C SER A 47 16.99 -2.33 -5.92
N PHE A 48 16.50 -2.53 -7.14
CA PHE A 48 16.57 -3.80 -7.86
C PHE A 48 18.02 -4.24 -8.11
N LEU A 49 18.88 -3.33 -8.55
CA LEU A 49 20.30 -3.62 -8.80
C LEU A 49 21.11 -3.83 -7.51
N GLY A 50 20.73 -3.13 -6.42
CA GLY A 50 21.42 -3.19 -5.14
C GLY A 50 20.90 -4.26 -4.17
N GLU A 51 19.85 -5.01 -4.54
CA GLU A 51 19.12 -5.95 -3.68
C GLU A 51 18.72 -5.34 -2.31
N GLY A 52 18.46 -4.03 -2.29
CA GLY A 52 18.14 -3.30 -1.06
C GLY A 52 16.66 -3.36 -0.72
N GLU A 53 16.34 -3.54 0.56
CA GLU A 53 14.99 -3.32 1.07
C GLU A 53 14.66 -1.82 1.03
N VAL A 54 13.50 -1.48 0.47
CA VAL A 54 13.01 -0.10 0.36
C VAL A 54 11.60 0.05 0.91
N LEU A 55 11.31 1.25 1.42
CA LEU A 55 9.99 1.62 1.89
C LEU A 55 9.14 2.10 0.72
N LEU A 56 8.24 1.23 0.25
CA LEU A 56 7.27 1.55 -0.80
C LEU A 56 6.02 2.18 -0.21
N THR A 57 5.69 3.39 -0.64
CA THR A 57 4.40 4.02 -0.41
C THR A 57 3.52 3.88 -1.64
N TYR A 58 2.37 3.24 -1.51
CA TYR A 58 1.43 3.01 -2.62
C TYR A 58 -0.01 3.30 -2.22
N TYR A 59 -0.82 3.65 -3.21
CA TYR A 59 -2.24 3.92 -3.09
C TYR A 59 -3.06 2.67 -3.41
N LYS A 60 -3.98 2.30 -2.51
CA LYS A 60 -4.91 1.20 -2.72
C LYS A 60 -6.23 1.47 -2.02
N ASP A 61 -7.34 1.27 -2.73
CA ASP A 61 -8.72 1.33 -2.19
C ASP A 61 -9.11 2.63 -1.45
N GLY A 62 -8.48 3.78 -1.78
CA GLY A 62 -8.74 5.06 -1.08
C GLY A 62 -7.70 5.44 -0.05
N TYR A 63 -6.74 4.56 0.22
CA TYR A 63 -5.79 4.68 1.32
C TYR A 63 -4.35 4.62 0.81
N LEU A 64 -3.46 5.25 1.58
CA LEU A 64 -2.02 5.15 1.38
C LEU A 64 -1.45 4.09 2.33
N TYR A 65 -0.73 3.15 1.76
CA TYR A 65 -0.03 2.11 2.49
C TYR A 65 1.47 2.30 2.36
N LYS A 66 2.20 1.93 3.40
CA LYS A 66 3.66 1.90 3.43
C LYS A 66 4.12 0.51 3.82
N ASN A 67 4.94 -0.12 2.99
CA ASN A 67 5.49 -1.45 3.27
C ASN A 67 6.96 -1.49 2.87
N TYR A 68 7.76 -2.19 3.68
CA TYR A 68 9.11 -2.56 3.30
C TYR A 68 9.07 -3.70 2.31
N ILE A 69 9.79 -3.57 1.21
CA ILE A 69 9.81 -4.54 0.13
C ILE A 69 11.19 -4.63 -0.52
N THR A 70 11.49 -5.78 -1.10
CA THR A 70 12.62 -5.98 -1.99
C THR A 70 12.11 -6.12 -3.41
N VAL A 71 12.66 -5.36 -4.36
CA VAL A 71 12.27 -5.45 -5.77
C VAL A 71 12.90 -6.69 -6.38
N VAL A 72 12.07 -7.55 -6.98
CA VAL A 72 12.51 -8.83 -7.58
C VAL A 72 12.50 -8.77 -9.10
N ASP A 73 11.55 -8.03 -9.68
CA ASP A 73 11.51 -7.83 -11.13
C ASP A 73 10.74 -6.55 -11.46
N ILE A 74 11.07 -5.95 -12.61
CA ILE A 74 10.41 -4.76 -13.12
C ILE A 74 10.00 -5.02 -14.57
N ASN A 75 8.70 -4.99 -14.82
CA ASN A 75 8.15 -5.14 -16.17
C ASN A 75 7.76 -3.76 -16.74
N PRO A 76 8.59 -3.17 -17.61
CA PRO A 76 8.32 -1.85 -18.19
C PRO A 76 7.16 -1.85 -19.19
N ILE A 77 6.85 -2.98 -19.82
CA ILE A 77 5.78 -3.08 -20.84
C ILE A 77 4.41 -2.99 -20.17
N ASN A 78 4.24 -3.70 -19.05
CA ASN A 78 3.00 -3.72 -18.30
C ASN A 78 2.94 -2.63 -17.21
N GLU A 79 4.00 -1.84 -17.08
CA GLU A 79 4.19 -0.87 -15.98
C GLU A 79 3.90 -1.52 -14.62
N THR A 80 4.49 -2.69 -14.38
CA THR A 80 4.35 -3.43 -13.12
C THR A 80 5.69 -3.73 -12.49
N VAL A 81 5.70 -3.80 -11.16
CA VAL A 81 6.86 -4.12 -10.34
C VAL A 81 6.49 -5.32 -9.49
N ILE A 82 7.33 -6.34 -9.52
CA ILE A 82 7.21 -7.54 -8.70
C ILE A 82 8.15 -7.34 -7.51
N CYS A 83 7.59 -7.41 -6.32
CA CYS A 83 8.31 -7.19 -5.09
C CYS A 83 8.05 -8.33 -4.12
N THR A 84 9.00 -8.56 -3.23
CA THR A 84 8.89 -9.55 -2.16
C THR A 84 8.91 -8.83 -0.82
N ASP A 85 8.01 -9.22 0.08
CA ASP A 85 7.94 -8.73 1.46
C ASP A 85 8.95 -9.48 2.35
N ALA A 86 9.15 -9.05 3.59
CA ALA A 86 10.07 -9.67 4.57
C ALA A 86 9.78 -11.17 4.83
N PHE A 87 8.55 -11.62 4.52
CA PHE A 87 8.11 -13.01 4.63
C PHE A 87 8.23 -13.82 3.33
N CYS A 88 9.01 -13.35 2.36
CA CYS A 88 9.14 -13.96 1.03
C CYS A 88 7.82 -14.05 0.24
N ASN A 89 6.83 -13.22 0.56
CA ASN A 89 5.57 -13.16 -0.17
C ASN A 89 5.70 -12.23 -1.36
N GLU A 90 5.49 -12.76 -2.56
CA GLU A 90 5.47 -11.98 -3.79
C GLU A 90 4.21 -11.11 -3.88
N ARG A 91 4.39 -9.85 -4.27
CA ARG A 91 3.34 -8.88 -4.51
C ARG A 91 3.64 -8.12 -5.79
N ILE A 92 2.57 -7.85 -6.55
CA ILE A 92 2.65 -7.13 -7.81
C ILE A 92 2.02 -5.75 -7.61
N PHE A 93 2.77 -4.71 -7.95
CA PHE A 93 2.34 -3.32 -7.91
C PHE A 93 2.34 -2.73 -9.31
N LYS A 94 1.36 -1.88 -9.62
CA LYS A 94 1.39 -1.06 -10.84
C LYS A 94 2.09 0.26 -10.54
N PHE A 95 2.89 0.77 -11.47
CA PHE A 95 3.58 2.06 -11.28
C PHE A 95 2.62 3.21 -10.98
N VAL A 96 1.42 3.20 -11.57
CA VAL A 96 0.39 4.21 -11.34
C VAL A 96 -0.13 4.26 -9.90
N ASP A 97 0.06 3.19 -9.14
CA ASP A 97 -0.34 3.09 -7.74
C ASP A 97 0.82 3.38 -6.78
N VAL A 98 2.06 3.43 -7.27
CA VAL A 98 3.24 3.79 -6.47
C VAL A 98 3.34 5.31 -6.35
N ILE A 99 3.48 5.81 -5.12
CA ILE A 99 3.54 7.24 -4.82
C ILE A 99 4.97 7.67 -4.47
N GLU A 100 5.68 6.86 -3.68
CA GLU A 100 7.02 7.18 -3.20
C GLU A 100 7.79 5.90 -2.89
N VAL A 101 9.10 5.94 -3.12
CA VAL A 101 10.06 4.89 -2.76
C VAL A 101 11.18 5.54 -1.97
N ASN A 102 11.48 5.02 -0.79
CA ASN A 102 12.52 5.57 0.09
C ASN A 102 13.52 4.51 0.54
#